data_AF-A0A7C3R7E1-F1
#
_entry.id   AF-A0A7C3R7E1-F1
#
_cell.length_a   1.000
_cell.length_b   1.000
_cell.length_c   1.000
_cell.angle_alpha   90.00
_cell.angle_beta   90.00
_cell.angle_gamma   90.00
#
_symmetry.space_group_name_H-M   'P 1'
#
loop_
_entity.id
_entity.type
_entity.pdbx_description
1 polymer ?
#
loop_
_entity_poly.entity_id
_entity_poly.type
_entity_poly.pdbx_seq_one_letter_code
_entity_poly.pdbx_strand_id
1 'polypeptide(L)'
;MKLQEVSNFKSFTLIEIIIVVALIALFAGGAVFFGINFYKEHKIEEEASSLTEVIKTAQSRATEGKLDSDWGIKIFNEEGRYVLFPLLGANSFDDPNRDTSYDEVFNFTPGTEVTGATEIIFEKFTGKPIIK
;
A
#
# COMPACT_ATOMS: atom_id res chain seq x y z
N MET A 1 67.99 -9.33 -30.78
CA MET A 1 67.30 -9.49 -29.48
C MET A 1 65.81 -9.47 -29.78
N LYS A 2 65.13 -10.61 -29.64
CA LYS A 2 63.67 -10.75 -29.80
C LYS A 2 62.98 -9.98 -28.69
N LEU A 3 61.79 -9.44 -28.95
CA LEU A 3 60.56 -9.68 -28.16
C LEU A 3 59.36 -9.22 -29.00
N GLN A 4 58.57 -10.20 -29.44
CA GLN A 4 57.22 -9.98 -29.96
C GLN A 4 56.28 -9.90 -28.76
N GLU A 5 55.38 -8.93 -28.73
CA GLU A 5 54.10 -9.08 -28.05
C GLU A 5 53.00 -8.86 -29.09
N VAL A 6 52.43 -9.96 -29.57
CA VAL A 6 51.25 -9.96 -30.42
C VAL A 6 50.04 -9.85 -29.50
N SER A 7 49.37 -8.70 -29.51
CA SER A 7 48.12 -8.49 -28.78
C SER A 7 47.01 -9.34 -29.40
N ASN A 8 46.68 -10.45 -28.75
CA ASN A 8 45.66 -11.39 -29.20
C ASN A 8 44.28 -10.92 -28.70
N PHE A 9 43.69 -9.92 -29.36
CA PHE A 9 42.29 -9.56 -29.11
C PHE A 9 41.38 -10.59 -29.78
N LYS A 10 40.93 -11.59 -29.01
CA LYS A 10 39.84 -12.47 -29.41
C LYS A 10 38.57 -11.62 -29.52
N SER A 11 38.21 -11.22 -30.74
CA SER A 11 36.92 -10.59 -31.03
C SER A 11 35.77 -11.56 -30.75
N PHE A 12 34.68 -11.04 -30.20
CA PHE A 12 33.43 -11.77 -29.99
C PHE A 12 32.89 -12.31 -31.32
N THR A 13 32.47 -13.57 -31.35
CA THR A 13 31.90 -14.17 -32.55
C THR A 13 30.40 -13.85 -32.68
N LEU A 14 29.88 -13.78 -33.90
CA LEU A 14 28.45 -13.54 -34.13
C LEU A 14 27.57 -14.57 -33.41
N ILE A 15 28.00 -15.83 -33.40
CA ILE A 15 27.28 -16.91 -32.72
C ILE A 15 27.25 -16.72 -31.19
N GLU A 16 28.32 -16.20 -30.61
CA GLU A 16 28.42 -15.92 -29.18
C GLU A 16 27.48 -14.79 -28.77
N ILE A 17 27.33 -13.76 -29.62
CA ILE A 17 26.33 -12.69 -29.43
C ILE A 17 24.91 -13.26 -29.49
N ILE A 18 24.61 -14.13 -30.46
CA ILE A 18 23.29 -14.77 -30.58
C ILE A 18 22.97 -15.61 -29.34
N ILE A 19 23.95 -16.37 -28.83
CA ILE A 19 23.79 -17.17 -27.62
C ILE A 19 23.54 -16.26 -26.40
N VAL A 20 24.29 -15.17 -26.24
CA VAL A 20 24.10 -14.23 -25.13
C VAL A 20 22.72 -13.57 -25.19
N VAL A 21 22.27 -13.13 -26.36
CA VAL A 21 20.93 -12.54 -26.53
C VAL A 21 19.83 -13.57 -26.22
N ALA A 22 20.00 -14.82 -26.66
CA ALA A 22 19.07 -15.90 -26.36
C ALA A 22 18.98 -16.19 -24.85
N LEU A 23 20.13 -16.19 -24.15
CA LEU A 23 20.18 -16.36 -22.70
C LEU A 23 19.53 -15.18 -21.97
N ILE A 24 19.79 -13.94 -22.39
CA ILE A 24 19.14 -12.75 -21.82
C ILE A 24 17.63 -12.83 -22.00
N ALA A 25 17.14 -13.21 -23.18
CA ALA A 25 15.71 -13.36 -23.44
C ALA A 25 15.07 -14.44 -22.54
N LEU A 26 15.77 -15.56 -22.33
CA LEU A 26 15.31 -16.64 -21.45
C LEU A 26 15.21 -16.17 -19.99
N PHE A 27 16.23 -15.46 -19.49
CA PHE A 27 16.20 -14.94 -18.13
C PHE A 27 15.18 -13.81 -17.96
N ALA A 28 15.05 -12.90 -18.93
CA ALA A 28 14.09 -11.81 -18.89
C ALA A 28 12.64 -12.34 -18.86
N GLY A 29 12.34 -13.38 -19.65
CA GLY A 29 11.03 -14.03 -19.63
C GLY A 29 10.69 -14.63 -18.26
N GLY A 30 11.66 -15.30 -17.62
CA GLY A 30 11.49 -15.83 -16.27
C GLY A 30 11.29 -14.73 -15.22
N ALA A 31 12.09 -13.67 -15.27
CA ALA A 31 12.04 -12.58 -14.29
C ALA A 31 10.68 -11.88 -14.25
N VAL A 32 10.02 -11.69 -15.40
CA VAL A 32 8.68 -11.07 -15.45
C VAL A 32 7.64 -11.92 -14.72
N PHE A 33 7.65 -13.25 -14.94
CA PHE A 33 6.67 -14.14 -14.33
C PHE A 33 6.77 -14.15 -12.80
N PHE A 34 7.99 -14.23 -12.26
CA PHE A 34 8.21 -14.19 -10.81
C PHE A 34 7.99 -12.79 -10.22
N GLY A 35 8.36 -11.73 -10.96
CA GLY A 35 8.26 -10.35 -10.49
C GLY A 35 6.83 -9.87 -10.26
N ILE A 36 5.85 -10.33 -11.05
CA ILE A 36 4.45 -9.91 -10.93
C ILE A 36 3.84 -10.35 -9.58
N ASN A 37 4.09 -11.58 -9.15
CA ASN A 37 3.53 -12.09 -7.90
C ASN A 37 4.15 -11.37 -6.70
N PHE A 38 5.47 -11.19 -6.72
CA PHE A 38 6.19 -10.43 -5.69
C PHE A 38 5.67 -8.98 -5.59
N TYR A 39 5.45 -8.33 -6.74
CA TYR A 39 4.91 -6.97 -6.77
C TYR A 39 3.51 -6.89 -6.14
N LYS A 40 2.63 -7.85 -6.43
CA LYS A 40 1.28 -7.89 -5.85
C LYS A 40 1.30 -8.11 -4.34
N GLU A 41 2.12 -9.04 -3.86
CA GLU A 41 2.26 -9.33 -2.43
C GLU A 41 2.78 -8.10 -1.67
N HIS A 42 3.82 -7.46 -2.21
CA HIS A 42 4.38 -6.25 -1.61
C HIS A 42 3.38 -5.10 -1.57
N LYS A 43 2.56 -4.95 -2.62
CA LYS A 43 1.49 -3.94 -2.64
C LYS A 43 0.43 -4.19 -1.57
N ILE A 44 0.01 -5.43 -1.36
CA ILE A 44 -0.96 -5.76 -0.31
C ILE A 44 -0.37 -5.46 1.09
N GLU A 45 0.90 -5.79 1.30
CA GLU A 45 1.59 -5.50 2.57
C GLU A 45 1.71 -3.99 2.84
N GLU A 46 2.05 -3.21 1.82
CA GLU A 46 2.11 -1.75 1.88
C GLU A 46 0.73 -1.14 2.25
N GLU A 47 -0.34 -1.60 1.62
CA GLU A 47 -1.71 -1.16 1.91
C GLU A 47 -2.15 -1.54 3.33
N ALA A 48 -1.83 -2.76 3.78
CA ALA A 48 -2.14 -3.21 5.14
C ALA A 48 -1.41 -2.37 6.20
N SER A 49 -0.15 -2.02 5.94
CA SER A 49 0.62 -1.13 6.82
C SER A 49 0.04 0.28 6.85
N SER A 50 -0.30 0.83 5.68
CA SER A 50 -0.92 2.15 5.55
C SER A 50 -2.26 2.23 6.29
N LEU A 51 -3.14 1.25 6.08
CA LEU A 51 -4.42 1.17 6.79
C LEU A 51 -4.23 1.06 8.30
N THR A 52 -3.27 0.25 8.75
CA THR A 52 -2.94 0.11 10.18
C THR A 52 -2.47 1.43 10.78
N GLU A 53 -1.66 2.21 10.05
CA GLU A 53 -1.21 3.53 10.47
C GLU A 53 -2.38 4.52 10.60
N VAL A 54 -3.31 4.51 9.64
CA VAL A 54 -4.50 5.38 9.71
C VAL A 54 -5.43 4.99 10.86
N ILE A 55 -5.64 3.69 11.10
CA ILE A 55 -6.40 3.20 12.26
C ILE A 55 -5.76 3.67 13.57
N LYS A 56 -4.43 3.54 13.70
CA LYS A 56 -3.70 4.04 14.88
C LYS A 56 -3.79 5.55 15.00
N THR A 57 -3.79 6.27 13.89
CA THR A 57 -3.98 7.72 13.86
C THR A 57 -5.38 8.10 14.35
N ALA A 58 -6.43 7.39 13.92
CA ALA A 58 -7.78 7.58 14.43
C ALA A 58 -7.83 7.37 15.94
N GLN A 59 -7.24 6.27 16.42
CA GLN A 59 -7.15 5.97 17.85
C GLN A 59 -6.41 7.07 18.62
N SER A 60 -5.24 7.51 18.14
CA SER A 60 -4.46 8.58 18.78
C SER A 60 -5.26 9.87 18.88
N ARG A 61 -5.93 10.28 17.80
CA ARG A 61 -6.77 11.48 17.77
C ARG A 61 -7.95 11.39 18.75
N ALA A 62 -8.56 10.22 18.90
CA ALA A 62 -9.58 9.98 19.92
C ALA A 62 -9.00 10.09 21.34
N THR A 63 -7.86 9.44 21.62
CA THR A 63 -7.21 9.48 22.94
C THR A 63 -6.74 10.89 23.32
N GLU A 64 -6.24 11.67 22.35
CA GLU A 64 -5.88 13.08 22.52
C GLU A 64 -7.11 13.98 22.75
N GLY A 65 -8.33 13.49 22.51
CA GLY A 65 -9.55 14.29 22.56
C GLY A 65 -9.55 15.38 21.49
N LYS A 66 -8.94 15.11 20.32
CA LYS A 66 -8.86 16.08 19.23
C LYS A 66 -10.26 16.47 18.78
N LEU A 67 -10.53 17.79 18.75
CA LEU A 67 -11.86 18.36 18.49
C LEU A 67 -12.95 17.95 19.51
N ASP A 68 -12.58 17.50 20.72
CA ASP A 68 -13.48 17.01 21.78
C ASP A 68 -14.44 15.90 21.31
N SER A 69 -13.96 15.04 20.40
CA SER A 69 -14.80 14.07 19.72
C SER A 69 -14.15 12.69 19.59
N ASP A 70 -15.00 11.69 19.45
CA ASP A 70 -14.66 10.35 18.99
C ASP A 70 -14.19 10.41 17.53
N TRP A 71 -13.27 9.52 17.17
CA TRP A 71 -12.71 9.43 15.82
C TRP A 71 -12.93 8.04 15.25
N GLY A 72 -13.19 7.97 13.96
CA GLY A 72 -13.42 6.71 13.28
C GLY A 72 -12.79 6.64 11.90
N ILE A 73 -12.82 5.44 11.35
CA ILE A 73 -12.44 5.14 9.98
C ILE A 73 -13.57 4.39 9.29
N LYS A 74 -13.90 4.79 8.06
CA LYS A 74 -14.90 4.14 7.21
C LYS A 74 -14.22 3.67 5.93
N ILE A 75 -14.44 2.42 5.55
CA ILE A 75 -13.81 1.77 4.41
C ILE A 75 -14.86 1.56 3.33
N PHE A 76 -14.56 2.06 2.13
CA PHE A 76 -15.39 1.96 0.93
C PHE A 76 -14.69 1.05 -0.07
N ASN A 77 -14.93 -0.26 0.06
CA ASN A 77 -14.31 -1.27 -0.81
C ASN A 77 -14.62 -1.04 -2.30
N GLU A 78 -15.88 -0.71 -2.61
CA GLU A 78 -16.32 -0.47 -4.00
C GLU A 78 -15.68 0.77 -4.63
N GLU A 79 -15.32 1.74 -3.80
CA GLU A 79 -14.79 3.04 -4.24
C GLU A 79 -13.26 3.12 -4.20
N GLY A 80 -12.58 2.09 -3.69
CA GLY A 80 -11.13 2.13 -3.64
C GLY A 80 -10.57 3.05 -2.55
N ARG A 81 -11.34 3.40 -1.51
CA ARG A 81 -10.94 4.40 -0.51
C ARG A 81 -11.36 4.09 0.92
N TYR A 82 -10.70 4.74 1.86
CA TYR A 82 -11.12 4.83 3.26
C TYR A 82 -11.03 6.26 3.75
N VAL A 83 -11.89 6.62 4.69
CA VAL A 83 -12.04 7.98 5.21
C VAL A 83 -11.81 7.94 6.71
N LEU A 84 -10.87 8.77 7.18
CA LEU A 84 -10.68 9.10 8.58
C LEU A 84 -11.53 10.31 8.92
N PHE A 85 -12.34 10.21 9.97
CA PHE A 85 -13.32 11.25 10.31
C PHE A 85 -13.52 11.41 11.82
N PRO A 86 -13.83 12.62 12.31
CA PRO A 86 -14.38 12.81 13.64
C PRO A 86 -15.91 12.67 13.62
N LEU A 87 -16.51 12.29 14.76
CA LEU A 87 -17.97 12.19 14.88
C LEU A 87 -18.65 13.53 15.16
N LEU A 88 -18.02 14.44 15.91
CA LEU A 88 -18.53 15.77 16.30
C LEU A 88 -20.02 15.80 16.72
N GLY A 89 -20.47 14.78 17.45
CA GLY A 89 -21.87 14.65 17.89
C GLY A 89 -22.73 13.68 17.05
N ALA A 90 -22.19 13.15 15.96
CA ALA A 90 -22.75 12.01 15.24
C ALA A 90 -22.52 10.68 15.98
N ASN A 91 -23.28 9.65 15.59
CA ASN A 91 -23.14 8.28 16.13
C ASN A 91 -22.42 7.29 15.20
N SER A 92 -22.26 7.66 13.92
CA SER A 92 -21.62 6.87 12.86
C SER A 92 -21.24 7.76 11.67
N PHE A 93 -20.48 7.21 10.72
CA PHE A 93 -20.11 7.87 9.47
C PHE A 93 -21.33 8.35 8.68
N ASP A 94 -22.36 7.50 8.61
CA ASP A 94 -23.57 7.70 7.80
C ASP A 94 -24.61 8.64 8.48
N ASP A 95 -24.25 9.27 9.60
CA ASP A 95 -25.12 10.22 10.29
C ASP A 95 -25.22 11.54 9.50
N PRO A 96 -26.43 12.04 9.19
CA PRO A 96 -26.59 13.27 8.43
C PRO A 96 -26.12 14.52 9.17
N ASN A 97 -25.93 14.46 10.49
CA ASN A 97 -25.45 15.60 11.29
C ASN A 97 -23.92 15.69 11.35
N ARG A 98 -23.20 14.77 10.69
CA ARG A 98 -21.75 14.73 10.71
C ARG A 98 -21.14 15.89 9.92
N ASP A 99 -20.14 16.53 10.49
CA ASP A 99 -19.34 17.52 9.77
C ASP A 99 -18.26 16.82 8.92
N THR A 100 -18.40 16.94 7.61
CA THR A 100 -17.48 16.35 6.61
C THR A 100 -16.25 17.22 6.34
N SER A 101 -16.17 18.42 6.92
CA SER A 101 -15.07 19.38 6.70
C SER A 101 -13.72 18.87 7.21
N TYR A 102 -13.73 17.87 8.10
CA TYR A 102 -12.55 17.28 8.73
C TYR A 102 -12.20 15.89 8.16
N ASP A 103 -12.85 15.50 7.06
CA ASP A 103 -12.61 14.19 6.44
C ASP A 103 -11.26 14.13 5.75
N GLU A 104 -10.50 13.12 6.11
CA GLU A 104 -9.25 12.77 5.43
C GLU A 104 -9.49 11.51 4.59
N VAL A 105 -9.45 11.68 3.28
CA VAL A 105 -9.69 10.61 2.31
C VAL A 105 -8.36 10.02 1.87
N PHE A 106 -8.26 8.70 1.95
CA PHE A 106 -7.13 7.91 1.49
C PHE A 106 -7.61 6.89 0.47
N ASN A 107 -6.81 6.64 -0.56
CA ASN A 107 -7.13 5.66 -1.59
C ASN A 107 -6.27 4.41 -1.38
N PHE A 108 -6.81 3.24 -1.69
CA PHE A 108 -6.07 1.98 -1.71
C PHE A 108 -5.92 1.46 -3.15
N THR A 109 -4.91 0.63 -3.37
CA THR A 109 -4.60 0.04 -4.68
C THR A 109 -5.78 -0.79 -5.22
N PRO A 110 -6.23 -0.55 -6.48
CA PRO A 110 -7.32 -1.29 -7.10
C PRO A 110 -7.12 -2.81 -7.07
N GLY A 111 -8.18 -3.55 -6.75
CA GLY A 111 -8.14 -5.01 -6.62
C GLY A 111 -7.79 -5.53 -5.23
N THR A 112 -7.71 -4.64 -4.24
CA THR A 112 -7.62 -4.99 -2.81
C THR A 112 -9.00 -4.84 -2.19
N GLU A 113 -9.40 -5.77 -1.33
CA GLU A 113 -10.66 -5.68 -0.58
C GLU A 113 -10.38 -5.88 0.91
N VAL A 114 -10.92 -4.99 1.74
CA VAL A 114 -10.88 -5.16 3.19
C VAL A 114 -12.09 -5.98 3.62
N THR A 115 -11.85 -7.10 4.29
CA THR A 115 -12.91 -7.96 4.82
C THR A 115 -13.14 -7.66 6.31
N GLY A 116 -14.37 -7.83 6.78
CA GLY A 116 -14.74 -7.60 8.19
C GLY A 116 -15.38 -6.23 8.43
N ALA A 117 -14.98 -5.57 9.51
CA ALA A 117 -15.55 -4.28 9.91
C ALA A 117 -15.15 -3.18 8.92
N THR A 118 -16.14 -2.62 8.22
CA THR A 118 -15.96 -1.50 7.30
C THR A 118 -16.03 -0.15 8.01
N GLU A 119 -16.43 -0.14 9.27
CA GLU A 119 -16.44 1.06 10.12
C GLU A 119 -15.89 0.72 11.50
N ILE A 120 -14.96 1.53 11.97
CA ILE A 120 -14.38 1.39 13.30
C ILE A 120 -14.34 2.76 13.94
N ILE A 121 -14.96 2.90 15.11
CA ILE A 121 -15.03 4.14 15.88
C ILE A 121 -14.27 3.96 17.19
N PHE A 122 -13.55 4.98 17.63
CA PHE A 122 -12.79 5.00 18.87
C PHE A 122 -13.35 6.06 19.82
N GLU A 123 -13.62 5.64 21.06
CA GLU A 123 -14.10 6.52 22.14
C GLU A 123 -13.01 7.52 22.55
N LYS A 124 -13.42 8.78 22.74
CA LYS A 124 -12.52 9.85 23.18
C LYS A 124 -11.91 9.56 24.55
N PHE A 125 -10.68 10.02 24.76
CA PHE A 125 -9.85 9.82 25.96
C PHE A 125 -9.45 8.38 26.27
N THR A 126 -10.22 7.37 25.88
CA THR A 126 -9.90 5.96 26.14
C THR A 126 -9.25 5.29 24.93
N GLY A 127 -9.53 5.76 23.71
CA GLY A 127 -9.08 5.13 22.47
C GLY A 127 -9.60 3.70 22.30
N LYS A 128 -10.64 3.32 23.04
CA LYS A 128 -11.21 1.97 22.96
C LYS A 128 -12.13 1.89 21.73
N PRO A 129 -12.06 0.80 20.95
CA PRO A 129 -12.95 0.63 19.83
C PRO A 129 -14.39 0.42 20.32
N ILE A 130 -15.31 1.23 19.79
CA ILE A 130 -16.75 1.08 19.94
C ILE A 130 -17.17 0.09 18.85
N ILE A 131 -17.20 -1.19 19.19
CA ILE A 131 -17.71 -2.22 18.29
C ILE A 131 -19.23 -2.10 18.28
N LYS A 132 -19.80 -1.72 17.13
CA LYS A 132 -21.25 -1.81 16.86
C LYS A 132 -21.52 -2.97 15.93
#